data_AF-A0A375A7C2-F1
#
_entry.id   AF-A0A375A7C2-F1
#
_cell.length_a   1.000
_cell.length_b   1.000
_cell.length_c   1.000
_cell.angle_alpha   90.00
_cell.angle_beta   90.00
_cell.angle_gamma   90.00
#
_symmetry.space_group_name_H-M   'P 1'
#
loop_
_entity.id
_entity.type
_entity.pdbx_description
1 polymer ?
#
loop_
_entity_poly.entity_id
_entity_poly.type
_entity_poly.pdbx_seq_one_letter_code
_entity_poly.pdbx_strand_id
1 'polypeptide(L)'
;MNGIFWVLCSGAPWRDLPERYGQWKTIYNRFNRWSKAGVINSIFNKLLQILDEGALIDWDVIALDGSNVRALKAAAGAKKNIPMNTRTMGWVAHAAALAPKSIWRRIAQDYR
;
A
#
# COMPACT_ATOMS: atom_id res chain seq x y z
N MET A 1 -11.54 -8.13 -16.25
CA MET A 1 -11.15 -6.72 -16.05
C MET A 1 -12.17 -5.99 -15.17
N ASN A 2 -13.46 -6.13 -15.49
CA ASN A 2 -14.59 -5.44 -14.82
C ASN A 2 -14.61 -5.56 -13.29
N GLY A 3 -14.16 -6.68 -12.72
CA GLY A 3 -14.09 -6.84 -11.26
C GLY A 3 -13.07 -5.92 -10.56
N ILE A 4 -11.95 -5.57 -11.21
CA ILE A 4 -11.00 -4.60 -10.66
C ILE A 4 -11.66 -3.22 -10.64
N PHE A 5 -12.24 -2.79 -11.75
CA PHE A 5 -12.94 -1.51 -11.84
C PHE A 5 -14.08 -1.39 -10.85
N TRP A 6 -14.90 -2.44 -10.69
CA TRP A 6 -16.00 -2.43 -9.74
C TRP A 6 -15.51 -2.17 -8.31
N VAL A 7 -14.42 -2.83 -7.88
CA VAL A 7 -13.83 -2.59 -6.55
C VAL A 7 -13.26 -1.18 -6.44
N LEU A 8 -12.52 -0.70 -7.44
CA LEU A 8 -11.91 0.63 -7.40
C LEU A 8 -12.94 1.76 -7.40
N CYS A 9 -14.05 1.62 -8.13
CA CYS A 9 -15.10 2.64 -8.16
C CYS A 9 -16.02 2.60 -6.94
N SER A 10 -16.28 1.41 -6.37
CA SER A 10 -17.17 1.28 -5.20
C SER A 10 -16.45 1.46 -3.87
N GLY A 11 -15.13 1.25 -3.82
CA GLY A 11 -14.37 1.18 -2.58
C GLY A 11 -14.68 -0.04 -1.71
N ALA A 12 -15.51 -0.97 -2.20
CA ALA A 12 -15.90 -2.14 -1.43
C ALA A 12 -14.71 -3.08 -1.13
N PRO A 13 -14.73 -3.82 0.00
CA PRO A 13 -13.74 -4.85 0.25
C PRO A 13 -13.68 -5.86 -0.89
N TRP A 14 -12.48 -6.34 -1.26
CA TRP A 14 -12.31 -7.34 -2.32
C TRP A 14 -13.16 -8.59 -2.12
N ARG A 15 -13.42 -8.98 -0.86
CA ARG A 15 -14.23 -10.15 -0.51
C ARG A 15 -15.71 -10.00 -0.87
N ASP A 16 -16.18 -8.77 -1.02
CA ASP A 16 -17.56 -8.43 -1.33
C ASP A 16 -17.78 -8.31 -2.84
N LEU A 17 -16.77 -8.66 -3.64
CA LEU A 17 -16.86 -8.68 -5.09
C LEU A 17 -18.02 -9.58 -5.53
N PRO A 18 -18.97 -9.08 -6.33
CA PRO A 18 -20.06 -9.88 -6.86
C PRO A 18 -19.57 -11.07 -7.70
N GLU A 19 -20.18 -12.22 -7.50
CA GLU A 19 -19.79 -13.49 -8.13
C GLU A 19 -19.79 -13.42 -9.67
N ARG A 20 -20.63 -12.57 -10.26
CA ARG A 20 -20.65 -12.30 -11.72
C ARG A 20 -19.30 -11.86 -12.31
N TYR A 21 -18.40 -11.32 -11.48
CA TYR A 21 -17.06 -10.92 -11.91
C TYR A 21 -16.01 -12.03 -11.74
N GLY A 22 -16.38 -13.14 -11.12
CA GLY A 22 -15.51 -14.28 -10.82
C GLY A 22 -14.90 -14.23 -9.41
N GLN A 23 -13.99 -15.17 -9.14
CA GLN A 23 -13.42 -15.33 -7.81
C GLN A 23 -12.53 -14.13 -7.41
N TRP A 24 -12.85 -13.51 -6.27
CA TRP A 24 -12.17 -12.31 -5.78
C TRP A 24 -10.65 -12.48 -5.66
N LYS A 25 -10.16 -13.64 -5.22
CA LYS A 25 -8.71 -13.92 -5.05
C LYS A 25 -7.96 -13.76 -6.37
N THR A 26 -8.52 -14.28 -7.45
CA THR A 26 -7.90 -14.24 -8.78
C THR A 26 -7.80 -12.81 -9.29
N ILE A 27 -8.84 -12.01 -9.06
CA ILE A 27 -8.90 -10.60 -9.46
C ILE A 27 -7.92 -9.79 -8.63
N TYR A 28 -7.92 -9.96 -7.30
CA TYR A 28 -6.96 -9.32 -6.41
C TYR A 28 -5.51 -9.66 -6.79
N ASN A 29 -5.21 -10.93 -7.05
CA ASN A 29 -3.87 -11.35 -7.45
C ASN A 29 -3.43 -10.69 -8.77
N ARG A 30 -4.34 -10.54 -9.73
CA ARG A 30 -4.07 -9.82 -10.97
C ARG A 30 -3.81 -8.33 -10.70
N PHE A 31 -4.68 -7.68 -9.94
CA PHE A 31 -4.51 -6.28 -9.54
C PHE A 31 -3.16 -6.06 -8.85
N ASN A 32 -2.82 -6.89 -7.86
CA ASN A 32 -1.55 -6.81 -7.14
C ASN A 32 -0.33 -6.99 -8.05
N ARG A 33 -0.36 -7.95 -8.99
CA ARG A 33 0.73 -8.11 -9.98
C ARG A 33 0.89 -6.88 -10.86
N TRP A 34 -0.22 -6.29 -11.32
CA TRP A 34 -0.20 -5.10 -12.16
C TRP A 34 0.23 -3.85 -11.41
N SER A 35 -0.19 -3.70 -10.16
CA SER A 35 0.26 -2.62 -9.28
C SER A 35 1.78 -2.71 -9.08
N LYS A 36 2.30 -3.90 -8.77
CA LYS A 36 3.75 -4.13 -8.64
C LYS A 36 4.52 -3.90 -9.93
N ALA A 37 3.92 -4.23 -11.07
CA ALA A 37 4.51 -3.99 -12.39
C ALA A 37 4.35 -2.53 -12.87
N GLY A 38 3.74 -1.64 -12.08
CA GLY A 38 3.54 -0.24 -12.44
C GLY A 38 2.39 0.02 -13.42
N VAL A 39 1.69 -1.01 -13.90
CA VAL A 39 0.61 -0.88 -14.89
C VAL A 39 -0.53 0.01 -14.38
N ILE A 40 -0.89 -0.11 -13.10
CA ILE A 40 -1.92 0.74 -12.49
C ILE A 40 -1.50 2.21 -12.50
N ASN A 41 -0.23 2.51 -12.18
CA ASN A 41 0.30 3.88 -12.23
C ASN A 41 0.32 4.40 -13.67
N SER A 42 0.70 3.57 -14.65
CA SER A 42 0.68 3.97 -16.06
C SER A 42 -0.74 4.32 -16.53
N ILE A 43 -1.75 3.53 -16.14
CA ILE A 43 -3.15 3.84 -16.44
C ILE A 43 -3.56 5.15 -15.78
N PHE A 44 -3.25 5.32 -14.50
CA PHE A 44 -3.59 6.53 -13.75
C PHE A 44 -2.97 7.78 -14.37
N ASN A 45 -1.67 7.75 -14.68
CA ASN A 45 -0.98 8.87 -15.33
C ASN A 45 -1.56 9.19 -16.71
N LYS A 46 -1.98 8.17 -17.47
CA LYS A 46 -2.60 8.40 -18.77
C LYS A 46 -3.97 9.05 -18.64
N LEU A 47 -4.76 8.66 -17.63
CA LEU A 47 -6.04 9.30 -17.33
C LEU A 47 -5.85 10.76 -16.89
N LEU A 48 -4.85 11.03 -16.03
CA LEU A 48 -4.50 12.40 -15.64
C LEU A 48 -4.15 13.25 -16.87
N GLN A 49 -3.31 12.73 -17.77
CA GLN A 49 -2.96 13.43 -19.01
C GLN A 49 -4.21 13.77 -19.85
N ILE A 50 -5.14 12.83 -20.01
CA ILE A 50 -6.37 13.05 -20.79
C ILE A 50 -7.24 14.13 -20.14
N LEU A 51 -7.35 14.13 -18.81
CA LEU A 51 -8.15 15.13 -18.09
C LEU A 51 -7.47 16.51 -18.11
N ASP A 52 -6.14 16.56 -18.04
CA ASP A 52 -5.35 17.79 -18.18
C ASP A 52 -5.51 18.41 -19.58
N GLU A 53 -5.37 17.60 -20.63
CA GLU A 53 -5.63 18.02 -22.02
C GLU A 53 -7.06 18.54 -22.22
N GLY A 54 -8.03 18.03 -21.45
CA GLY A 54 -9.42 18.49 -21.46
C GLY A 54 -9.70 19.71 -20.59
N ALA A 55 -8.70 20.29 -19.91
CA ALA A 55 -8.86 21.34 -18.90
C ALA A 55 -9.89 20.97 -17.80
N LEU A 56 -9.93 19.70 -17.42
CA LEU A 56 -10.82 19.15 -16.38
C LEU A 56 -10.13 18.97 -15.02
N ILE A 57 -8.85 19.33 -14.92
CA ILE A 57 -8.08 19.33 -13.67
C ILE A 57 -7.74 20.78 -13.33
N ASP A 58 -8.08 21.17 -12.11
CA ASP A 58 -7.57 22.39 -11.49
C ASP A 58 -6.34 22.03 -10.63
N TRP A 59 -5.16 22.41 -11.11
CA TRP A 59 -3.89 22.12 -10.42
C TRP A 59 -3.61 23.04 -9.23
N ASP A 60 -4.35 24.15 -9.09
CA ASP A 60 -4.23 25.04 -7.94
C ASP A 60 -4.96 24.47 -6.70
N VAL A 61 -5.82 23.47 -6.91
CA VAL A 61 -6.58 22.78 -5.86
C VAL A 61 -6.00 21.38 -5.63
N ILE A 62 -5.27 21.21 -4.52
CA ILE A 62 -4.74 19.91 -4.10
C ILE A 62 -5.58 19.36 -2.95
N ALA A 63 -6.26 18.24 -3.18
CA ALA A 63 -6.93 17.47 -2.13
C ALA A 63 -6.01 16.35 -1.63
N LEU A 64 -5.49 16.50 -0.41
CA LEU A 64 -4.75 15.44 0.29
C LEU A 64 -5.71 14.65 1.19
N ASP A 65 -5.95 13.38 0.87
CA ASP A 65 -6.61 12.45 1.77
C ASP A 65 -5.58 11.63 2.55
N GLY A 66 -5.72 11.61 3.88
CA GLY A 66 -4.82 10.88 4.77
C GLY A 66 -5.62 10.14 5.81
N SER A 67 -5.28 8.87 6.05
CA SER A 67 -5.83 8.09 7.16
C SER A 67 -4.74 7.83 8.19
N ASN A 68 -4.94 8.28 9.43
CA ASN A 68 -4.03 8.00 10.55
C ASN A 68 -4.65 6.94 11.46
N VAL A 69 -4.02 5.75 11.50
CA VAL A 69 -4.39 4.69 12.46
C VAL A 69 -3.41 4.74 13.63
N ARG A 70 -3.90 5.16 14.81
CA ARG A 70 -3.10 5.13 16.04
C ARG A 70 -2.88 3.68 16.47
N ALA A 71 -1.61 3.30 16.66
CA ALA A 71 -1.26 2.02 17.26
C ALA A 71 -1.54 2.05 18.77
N LEU A 72 -2.06 0.95 19.33
CA LEU A 72 -2.16 0.77 20.78
C LEU A 72 -0.75 0.72 21.39
N LYS A 73 -0.58 1.20 22.63
CA LYS A 73 0.70 1.16 23.38
C LYS A 73 1.37 -0.24 23.39
N ALA A 74 0.56 -1.31 23.35
CA ALA A 74 1.04 -2.70 23.32
C ALA A 74 1.47 -3.21 21.92
N ALA A 75 1.24 -2.45 20.85
CA ALA A 75 1.59 -2.83 19.48
C ALA A 75 3.11 -2.82 19.22
N ALA A 76 3.91 -2.22 20.11
CA ALA A 76 5.37 -2.23 20.01
C ALA A 76 6.00 -3.63 20.17
N GLY A 77 5.21 -4.64 20.60
CA GLY A 77 5.68 -5.99 20.84
C GLY A 77 6.54 -6.11 22.11
N ALA A 78 6.55 -7.29 22.70
CA ALA A 78 7.45 -7.61 23.82
C ALA A 78 8.88 -7.85 23.30
N LYS A 79 9.89 -7.47 24.10
CA LYS A 79 11.30 -7.76 23.80
C LYS A 79 11.48 -9.27 23.68
N LYS A 80 11.84 -9.76 22.49
CA LYS A 80 11.97 -11.19 22.21
C LYS A 80 13.31 -11.70 22.77
N ASN A 81 13.31 -12.28 23.97
CA ASN A 81 14.48 -12.99 24.54
C ASN A 81 14.59 -14.40 23.94
N ILE A 82 14.81 -14.51 22.63
CA ILE A 82 15.23 -15.79 22.03
C ILE A 82 16.75 -15.87 22.10
N PRO A 83 17.33 -16.93 22.69
CA PRO A 83 18.78 -17.15 22.63
C PRO A 83 19.20 -17.27 21.16
N MET A 84 20.16 -16.43 20.78
CA MET A 84 20.62 -16.28 19.41
C MET A 84 21.43 -17.54 19.01
N ASN A 85 20.80 -18.49 18.32
CA ASN A 85 21.47 -19.67 17.77
C ASN A 85 21.57 -19.54 16.24
N THR A 86 22.80 -19.62 15.73
CA THR A 86 23.16 -19.51 14.31
C THR A 86 22.45 -20.54 13.41
N ARG A 87 22.03 -21.69 13.96
CA ARG A 87 21.32 -22.76 13.23
C ARG A 87 19.85 -22.43 12.92
N THR A 88 19.22 -21.56 13.71
CA THR A 88 17.81 -21.16 13.56
C THR A 88 17.64 -19.91 12.66
N MET A 89 18.73 -19.20 12.40
CA MET A 89 18.73 -17.85 11.81
C MET A 89 18.73 -17.78 10.28
N GLY A 90 18.83 -18.90 9.56
CA GLY A 90 18.89 -18.92 8.09
C GLY A 90 17.70 -18.24 7.39
N TRP A 91 16.55 -18.14 8.07
CA TRP A 91 15.31 -17.58 7.51
C TRP A 91 14.89 -16.22 8.11
N VAL A 92 15.49 -15.79 9.23
CA VAL A 92 15.08 -14.56 9.96
C VAL A 92 15.91 -13.33 9.55
N ALA A 93 17.13 -13.53 9.04
CA ALA A 93 18.03 -12.45 8.66
C ALA A 93 17.45 -11.51 7.57
N HIS A 94 16.57 -12.00 6.69
CA HIS A 94 15.90 -11.14 5.70
C HIS A 94 14.81 -10.23 6.26
N ALA A 95 14.20 -10.57 7.41
CA ALA A 95 13.14 -9.75 8.01
C ALA A 95 13.70 -8.58 8.84
N ALA A 96 14.88 -8.73 9.44
CA ALA A 96 15.49 -7.70 10.27
C ALA A 96 16.06 -6.51 9.46
N ALA A 97 16.39 -6.71 8.18
CA ALA A 97 16.84 -5.66 7.29
C ALA A 97 15.71 -4.71 6.82
N LEU A 98 14.44 -5.08 7.07
CA LEU A 98 13.25 -4.34 6.64
C LEU A 98 12.52 -3.60 7.78
N ALA A 99 13.14 -3.47 8.96
CA ALA A 99 12.56 -2.69 10.05
C ALA A 99 12.35 -1.22 9.61
N PRO A 100 11.13 -0.66 9.75
CA PRO A 100 10.85 0.69 9.29
C PRO A 100 11.66 1.69 10.10
N LYS A 101 12.57 2.40 9.42
CA LYS A 101 13.11 3.68 9.91
C LYS A 101 11.93 4.65 9.91
N SER A 102 11.25 4.80 11.04
CA SER A 102 10.17 5.78 11.17
C SER A 102 10.68 7.16 10.77
N ILE A 103 10.00 7.82 9.82
CA ILE A 103 10.27 9.19 9.33
C ILE A 103 10.47 10.18 10.49
N TRP A 104 9.79 9.97 11.61
CA TRP A 104 9.85 10.78 12.83
C TRP A 104 11.23 10.86 13.51
N ARG A 105 12.12 9.87 13.32
CA ARG A 105 13.47 9.93 13.90
C ARG A 105 14.42 10.84 13.14
N ARG A 106 14.15 11.11 11.86
CA ARG A 106 15.02 11.91 10.99
C ARG A 106 14.76 13.40 11.17
N ILE A 107 13.50 13.79 11.30
CA ILE A 107 13.10 15.19 11.54
C ILE A 107 13.66 15.71 12.88
N ALA A 108 13.71 14.89 13.93
CA ALA A 108 14.19 15.34 15.25
C ALA A 108 15.71 15.62 15.33
N GLN A 109 16.51 15.21 14.33
CA GLN A 109 17.96 15.46 14.30
C GLN A 109 18.34 16.72 13.51
N ASP A 110 17.47 17.18 12.61
CA ASP A 110 17.71 18.33 11.75
C ASP A 110 17.31 19.68 12.41
N TYR A 111 16.82 19.66 13.66
CA TYR A 111 16.48 20.84 14.47
C TYR A 111 17.37 20.95 15.73
N ARG A 112 18.68 20.76 15.59
CA ARG A 112 19.65 21.09 16.64
C ARG A 112 20.73 22.01 16.10
#